data_AF-A0AAN8FLM2-F1
#
_entry.id   AF-A0AAN8FLM2-F1
#
_cell.length_a   1.000
_cell.length_b   1.000
_cell.length_c   1.000
_cell.angle_alpha   90.00
_cell.angle_beta   90.00
_cell.angle_gamma   90.00
#
_symmetry.space_group_name_H-M   'P 1'
#
loop_
_entity.id
_entity.type
_entity.pdbx_description
1 polymer ?
#
loop_
_entity_poly.entity_id
_entity_poly.type
_entity_poly.pdbx_seq_one_letter_code
_entity_poly.pdbx_strand_id
1 'polypeptide(L)'
;MPVFHTKTIENILEPVAQQVSRLVILHEEAEDGNAMPDLTRPVGAVSRAVDNLIKVGYDTCHSSDDQILQQDMPPALQRVETSSRLLEDACHMLKGDPFSVPARKKLIDGARGILQGTSALLLCFDESEVRKIIRGCRKVLDYLAVAEVIESIDDLAQFVKDITPWLSRVSSDVSNRQAELTHQVHRDILCRCLDQIRTLSPILICAMKIFIQIGQDQQRGQAEAAEN
;
A
#
# COMPACT_ATOMS: atom_id res chain seq x y z
N MET A 1 -7.32 12.54 14.95
CA MET A 1 -6.04 12.32 14.23
C MET A 1 -6.35 11.49 13.00
N PRO A 2 -5.77 11.79 11.82
CA PRO A 2 -5.88 10.90 10.68
C PRO A 2 -5.34 9.50 11.07
N VAL A 3 -6.09 8.45 10.76
CA VAL A 3 -5.67 7.07 11.03
C VAL A 3 -5.05 6.54 9.74
N PHE A 4 -3.72 6.40 9.73
CA PHE A 4 -3.00 5.84 8.60
C PHE A 4 -2.90 4.32 8.74
N HIS A 5 -3.02 3.58 7.64
CA HIS A 5 -3.08 2.12 7.67
C HIS A 5 -1.70 1.45 7.69
N THR A 6 -0.66 2.17 7.24
CA THR A 6 0.73 1.69 7.25
C THR A 6 1.66 2.72 7.88
N LYS A 7 2.73 2.22 8.51
CA LYS A 7 3.78 3.03 9.13
C LYS A 7 4.48 3.92 8.11
N THR A 8 4.71 3.42 6.90
CA THR A 8 5.27 4.23 5.81
C THR A 8 4.39 5.44 5.49
N ILE A 9 3.07 5.26 5.33
CA ILE A 9 2.15 6.37 5.05
C ILE A 9 2.10 7.35 6.24
N GLU A 10 2.03 6.82 7.47
CA GLU A 10 2.06 7.62 8.70
C GLU A 10 3.32 8.49 8.78
N ASN A 11 4.50 7.89 8.61
CA ASN A 11 5.78 8.59 8.70
C ASN A 11 5.93 9.71 7.65
N ILE A 12 5.34 9.53 6.46
CA ILE A 12 5.37 10.55 5.41
C ILE A 12 4.37 11.67 5.69
N LEU A 13 3.13 11.33 6.06
CA LEU A 13 2.02 12.29 6.13
C LEU A 13 1.91 13.00 7.47
N GLU A 14 2.30 12.39 8.59
CA GLU A 14 2.21 13.00 9.92
C GLU A 14 2.91 14.37 10.00
N PRO A 15 4.19 14.55 9.60
CA PRO A 15 4.83 15.87 9.67
C PRO A 15 4.17 16.90 8.75
N VAL A 16 3.63 16.46 7.61
CA VAL A 16 2.94 17.34 6.66
C VAL A 16 1.58 17.75 7.22
N ALA A 17 0.82 16.81 7.79
CA ALA A 17 -0.47 17.05 8.41
C ALA A 17 -0.36 18.02 9.59
N GLN A 18 0.68 17.90 10.41
CA GLN A 18 0.95 18.84 11.49
C GLN A 18 1.22 20.26 10.98
N GLN A 19 1.99 20.41 9.89
CA GLN A 19 2.23 21.73 9.29
C GLN A 19 0.97 22.35 8.70
N VAL A 20 0.15 21.56 8.00
CA VAL A 20 -1.15 22.01 7.47
C VAL A 20 -2.09 22.39 8.61
N SER A 21 -2.13 21.62 9.69
CA SER A 21 -2.96 21.94 10.85
C SER A 21 -2.53 23.25 11.51
N ARG A 22 -1.22 23.52 11.63
CA ARG A 22 -0.71 24.80 12.14
C ARG A 22 -1.10 25.97 11.23
N LEU A 23 -1.03 25.79 9.90
CA LEU A 23 -1.46 26.80 8.94
C LEU A 23 -2.96 27.13 9.06
N VAL A 24 -3.79 26.14 9.33
CA VAL A 24 -5.23 26.34 9.59
C VAL A 24 -5.45 27.12 10.88
N ILE A 25 -4.78 26.73 11.97
CA ILE A 25 -4.88 27.43 13.27
C ILE A 25 -4.42 28.89 13.11
N LEU A 26 -3.28 29.13 12.45
CA LEU A 26 -2.78 30.49 12.20
C LEU A 26 -3.73 31.33 11.35
N HIS A 27 -4.56 30.73 10.51
CA HIS A 27 -5.58 31.47 9.77
C HIS A 27 -6.79 31.82 10.62
N GLU A 28 -7.22 30.90 11.48
CA GLU A 28 -8.30 31.12 12.44
C GLU A 28 -7.91 32.18 13.48
N GLU A 29 -6.66 32.19 13.94
CA GLU A 29 -6.12 33.20 14.86
C GLU A 29 -5.78 34.53 14.15
N ALA A 30 -5.54 34.53 12.83
CA ALA A 30 -5.20 35.75 12.09
C ALA A 30 -6.39 36.65 11.75
N GLU A 31 -7.60 36.35 12.22
CA GLU A 31 -8.66 37.36 12.35
C GLU A 31 -8.23 38.55 13.23
N ASP A 32 -7.15 38.39 14.02
CA ASP A 32 -6.50 39.43 14.83
C ASP A 32 -5.63 40.44 14.05
N GLY A 33 -5.53 40.33 12.72
CA GLY A 33 -4.88 41.36 11.88
C GLY A 33 -3.35 41.30 11.80
N ASN A 34 -2.73 40.14 12.06
CA ASN A 34 -1.28 39.94 11.95
C ASN A 34 -0.83 39.73 10.49
N ALA A 35 0.26 40.36 10.04
CA ALA A 35 0.81 40.20 8.68
C ALA A 35 1.36 38.78 8.43
N MET A 36 1.16 38.21 7.23
CA MET A 36 1.87 36.97 6.86
C MET A 36 3.35 37.25 6.55
N PRO A 37 4.27 36.35 6.96
CA PRO A 37 5.66 36.43 6.55
C PRO A 37 5.84 36.13 5.05
N ASP A 38 7.00 36.50 4.49
CA ASP A 38 7.34 36.15 3.10
C ASP A 38 7.49 34.63 2.94
N LEU A 39 6.62 34.05 2.11
CA LEU A 39 6.57 32.62 1.84
C LEU A 39 7.29 32.21 0.55
N THR A 40 7.96 33.14 -0.15
CA THR A 40 8.56 32.89 -1.47
C THR A 40 9.54 31.71 -1.43
N ARG A 41 10.40 31.67 -0.41
CA ARG A 41 11.37 30.57 -0.21
C ARG A 41 10.70 29.24 0.15
N PRO A 42 9.86 29.14 1.20
CA PRO A 42 9.24 27.87 1.57
C PRO A 42 8.30 27.33 0.49
N VAL A 43 7.47 28.17 -0.14
CA VAL A 43 6.58 27.74 -1.23
C VAL A 43 7.37 27.28 -2.45
N GLY A 44 8.43 28.00 -2.82
CA GLY A 44 9.30 27.55 -3.91
C GLY A 44 10.00 26.21 -3.64
N ALA A 45 10.31 25.89 -2.38
CA ALA A 45 10.84 24.58 -2.03
C ALA A 45 9.79 23.47 -2.15
N VAL A 46 8.55 23.73 -1.71
CA VAL A 46 7.42 22.81 -1.88
C VAL A 46 7.14 22.56 -3.35
N SER A 47 7.10 23.60 -4.18
CA SER A 47 6.84 23.48 -5.61
C SER A 47 7.86 22.57 -6.32
N ARG A 48 9.16 22.77 -6.06
CA ARG A 48 10.21 21.86 -6.59
C ARG A 48 10.08 20.42 -6.09
N ALA A 49 9.65 20.21 -4.84
CA ALA A 49 9.41 18.87 -4.32
C ALA A 49 8.21 18.22 -5.01
N VAL A 50 7.15 18.99 -5.27
CA VAL A 50 5.98 18.54 -6.02
C VAL A 50 6.34 18.19 -7.47
N ASP A 51 7.15 18.99 -8.17
CA ASP A 51 7.59 18.68 -9.53
C ASP A 51 8.32 17.33 -9.60
N ASN A 52 9.21 17.07 -8.64
CA ASN A 52 9.90 15.80 -8.54
C ASN A 52 8.93 14.64 -8.24
N LEU A 53 7.98 14.85 -7.33
CA LEU A 53 6.95 13.86 -7.01
C LEU A 53 6.08 13.52 -8.23
N ILE A 54 5.67 14.54 -8.99
CA ILE A 54 4.87 14.38 -10.21
C ILE A 54 5.64 13.56 -11.24
N LYS A 55 6.90 13.92 -11.47
CA LYS A 55 7.76 13.20 -12.41
C LYS A 55 7.91 11.73 -12.01
N VAL A 56 8.32 11.46 -10.77
CA VAL A 56 8.49 10.08 -10.27
C VAL A 56 7.17 9.31 -10.29
N GLY A 57 6.06 9.96 -9.94
CA GLY A 57 4.73 9.38 -9.97
C GLY A 57 4.32 8.94 -11.37
N TYR A 58 4.46 9.81 -12.37
CA TYR A 58 4.19 9.45 -13.75
C TYR A 58 5.16 8.37 -14.27
N ASP A 59 6.45 8.44 -13.98
CA ASP A 59 7.41 7.39 -14.38
C ASP A 59 7.03 6.01 -13.80
N THR A 60 6.62 5.98 -12.53
CA THR A 60 6.13 4.77 -11.85
C THR A 60 4.85 4.25 -12.49
N CYS A 61 3.91 5.16 -12.79
CA CYS A 61 2.65 4.84 -13.45
C CYS A 61 2.88 4.21 -14.83
N HIS A 62 3.71 4.82 -15.68
CA HIS A 62 3.96 4.34 -17.06
C HIS A 62 4.76 3.04 -17.12
N SER A 63 5.59 2.76 -16.11
CA SER A 63 6.40 1.53 -16.04
C SER A 63 5.70 0.36 -15.33
N SER A 64 4.53 0.59 -14.74
CA SER A 64 3.79 -0.44 -14.01
C SER A 64 2.89 -1.26 -14.94
N ASP A 65 2.80 -2.57 -14.70
CA ASP A 65 1.83 -3.47 -15.37
C ASP A 65 0.44 -3.46 -14.67
N ASP A 66 0.26 -2.66 -13.61
CA ASP A 66 -0.99 -2.56 -12.87
C ASP A 66 -1.92 -1.49 -13.49
N GLN A 67 -2.90 -1.93 -14.29
CA GLN A 67 -3.87 -1.06 -14.95
C GLN A 67 -4.68 -0.19 -13.96
N ILE A 68 -4.94 -0.70 -12.75
CA ILE A 68 -5.67 0.07 -11.72
C ILE A 68 -4.78 1.23 -11.25
N LEU A 69 -3.49 0.96 -11.00
CA LEU A 69 -2.53 2.02 -10.65
C LEU A 69 -2.42 3.06 -11.76
N GLN A 70 -2.38 2.61 -13.02
CA GLN A 70 -2.31 3.49 -14.19
C GLN A 70 -3.52 4.42 -14.32
N GLN A 71 -4.68 3.98 -13.86
CA GLN A 71 -5.92 4.76 -13.87
C GLN A 71 -6.04 5.69 -12.66
N ASP A 72 -5.68 5.21 -11.46
CA ASP A 72 -5.99 5.89 -10.20
C ASP A 72 -4.91 6.88 -9.76
N MET A 73 -3.65 6.67 -10.16
CA MET A 73 -2.53 7.54 -9.79
C MET A 73 -2.58 8.94 -10.46
N PRO A 74 -2.89 9.09 -11.77
CA PRO A 74 -2.86 10.40 -12.44
C PRO A 74 -3.77 11.47 -11.80
N PRO A 75 -5.03 11.18 -11.40
CA PRO A 75 -5.86 12.16 -10.70
C PRO A 75 -5.26 12.66 -9.38
N ALA A 76 -4.55 11.79 -8.63
CA ALA A 76 -3.87 12.18 -7.41
C ALA A 76 -2.70 13.13 -7.69
N LEU A 77 -1.88 12.83 -8.71
CA LEU A 77 -0.77 13.69 -9.16
C LEU A 77 -1.26 15.06 -9.64
N GLN A 78 -2.31 15.10 -10.45
CA GLN A 78 -2.94 16.33 -10.94
C GLN A 78 -3.47 17.20 -9.80
N ARG A 79 -4.01 16.58 -8.75
CA ARG A 79 -4.44 17.30 -7.54
C ARG A 79 -3.26 17.96 -6.85
N VAL A 80 -2.16 17.24 -6.62
CA VAL A 80 -0.95 17.81 -6.00
C VAL A 80 -0.40 18.96 -6.84
N GLU A 81 -0.34 18.80 -8.17
CA GLU A 81 0.11 19.85 -9.10
C GLU A 81 -0.75 21.12 -9.00
N THR A 82 -2.07 20.96 -9.08
CA THR A 82 -3.01 22.08 -9.00
C THR A 82 -2.91 22.79 -7.66
N SER A 83 -2.77 22.03 -6.58
CA SER A 83 -2.59 22.57 -5.23
C SER A 83 -1.26 23.29 -5.02
N SER A 84 -0.19 22.86 -5.69
CA SER A 84 1.08 23.60 -5.71
C SER A 84 0.93 24.96 -6.37
N ARG A 85 0.25 25.04 -7.51
CA ARG A 85 -0.05 26.32 -8.19
C ARG A 85 -0.87 27.27 -7.31
N LEU A 86 -1.83 26.74 -6.53
CA LEU A 86 -2.58 27.53 -5.56
C LEU A 86 -1.66 28.14 -4.49
N LEU A 87 -0.66 27.40 -4.00
CA LEU A 87 0.32 27.94 -3.04
C LEU A 87 1.18 29.05 -3.65
N GLU A 88 1.64 28.88 -4.89
CA GLU A 88 2.43 29.89 -5.59
C GLU A 88 1.64 31.19 -5.79
N ASP A 89 0.40 31.07 -6.26
CA ASP A 89 -0.50 32.21 -6.41
C ASP A 89 -0.75 32.91 -5.06
N ALA A 90 -1.04 32.13 -4.01
CA ALA A 90 -1.25 32.67 -2.66
C ALA A 90 -0.01 33.40 -2.15
N CYS A 91 1.18 32.84 -2.39
CA CYS A 91 2.45 33.47 -2.05
C CYS A 91 2.65 34.80 -2.78
N HIS A 92 2.34 34.85 -4.08
CA HIS A 92 2.43 36.08 -4.86
C HIS A 92 1.47 37.16 -4.35
N MET A 93 0.22 36.78 -4.03
CA MET A 93 -0.76 37.69 -3.46
C MET A 93 -0.32 38.24 -2.10
N LEU A 94 0.17 37.37 -1.20
CA LEU A 94 0.66 37.74 0.13
C LEU A 94 1.91 38.63 0.10
N LYS A 95 2.72 38.54 -0.95
CA LYS A 95 3.88 39.43 -1.16
C LYS A 95 3.44 40.86 -1.45
N GLY A 96 2.33 41.04 -2.17
CA GLY A 96 1.75 42.35 -2.46
C GLY A 96 0.90 42.90 -1.32
N ASP A 97 0.14 42.03 -0.65
CA ASP A 97 -0.71 42.37 0.49
C ASP A 97 -0.61 41.27 1.59
N PRO A 98 0.26 41.47 2.60
CA PRO A 98 0.44 40.51 3.70
C PRO A 98 -0.82 40.27 4.57
N PHE A 99 -1.84 41.12 4.46
CA PHE A 99 -3.08 41.01 5.23
C PHE A 99 -4.23 40.41 4.41
N SER A 100 -3.97 40.02 3.16
CA SER A 100 -4.99 39.49 2.25
C SER A 100 -5.63 38.19 2.76
N VAL A 101 -6.85 38.30 3.27
CA VAL A 101 -7.67 37.14 3.69
C VAL A 101 -7.92 36.15 2.54
N PRO A 102 -8.25 36.59 1.30
CA PRO A 102 -8.39 35.68 0.17
C PRO A 102 -7.10 34.89 -0.14
N ALA A 103 -5.93 35.53 0.00
CA ALA A 103 -4.66 34.86 -0.22
C ALA A 103 -4.35 33.80 0.86
N ARG A 104 -4.66 34.08 2.13
CA ARG A 104 -4.54 33.09 3.21
C ARG A 104 -5.43 31.88 2.99
N LYS A 105 -6.69 32.10 2.59
CA LYS A 105 -7.59 31.01 2.24
C LYS A 105 -7.02 30.15 1.12
N LYS A 106 -6.51 30.78 0.06
CA LYS A 106 -5.87 30.08 -1.07
C LYS A 106 -4.62 29.30 -0.65
N LEU A 107 -3.84 29.82 0.30
CA LEU A 107 -2.69 29.12 0.88
C LEU A 107 -3.11 27.85 1.61
N ILE A 108 -4.17 27.92 2.42
CA ILE A 108 -4.69 26.76 3.18
C ILE A 108 -5.28 25.72 2.24
N ASP A 109 -6.06 26.15 1.25
CA ASP A 109 -6.66 25.27 0.26
C ASP A 109 -5.57 24.54 -0.55
N GLY A 110 -4.50 25.25 -0.93
CA GLY A 110 -3.31 24.65 -1.54
C GLY A 110 -2.61 23.65 -0.63
N ALA A 111 -2.38 24.00 0.64
CA ALA A 111 -1.68 23.13 1.58
C ALA A 111 -2.50 21.86 1.90
N ARG A 112 -3.81 22.00 2.11
CA ARG A 112 -4.74 20.87 2.28
C ARG A 112 -4.80 20.00 1.04
N GLY A 113 -4.85 20.61 -0.14
CA GLY A 113 -4.89 19.89 -1.41
C GLY A 113 -3.63 19.08 -1.68
N ILE A 114 -2.44 19.58 -1.33
CA ILE A 114 -1.18 18.81 -1.39
C ILE A 114 -1.22 17.62 -0.43
N LEU A 115 -1.64 17.82 0.83
CA LEU A 115 -1.75 16.73 1.81
C LEU A 115 -2.72 15.64 1.32
N GLN A 116 -3.89 16.04 0.81
CA GLN A 116 -4.90 15.12 0.29
C GLN A 116 -4.43 14.39 -0.98
N GLY A 117 -3.80 15.11 -1.92
CA GLY A 117 -3.26 14.52 -3.13
C GLY A 117 -2.13 13.54 -2.86
N THR A 118 -1.22 13.89 -1.93
CA THR A 118 -0.13 13.01 -1.50
C THR A 118 -0.67 11.78 -0.78
N SER A 119 -1.69 11.94 0.07
CA SER A 119 -2.37 10.82 0.72
C SER A 119 -3.00 9.86 -0.30
N ALA A 120 -3.76 10.39 -1.26
CA ALA A 120 -4.34 9.58 -2.33
C ALA A 120 -3.28 8.85 -3.16
N LEU A 121 -2.18 9.55 -3.51
CA LEU A 121 -1.06 8.96 -4.25
C LEU A 121 -0.44 7.77 -3.50
N LEU A 122 -0.16 7.93 -2.21
CA LEU A 122 0.42 6.87 -1.38
C LEU A 122 -0.54 5.69 -1.22
N LEU A 123 -1.85 5.95 -1.13
CA LEU A 123 -2.86 4.90 -1.08
C LEU A 123 -2.93 4.10 -2.40
N CYS A 124 -2.93 4.77 -3.55
CA CYS A 124 -2.89 4.10 -4.85
C CYS A 124 -1.69 3.15 -4.96
N PHE A 125 -0.52 3.61 -4.49
CA PHE A 125 0.69 2.80 -4.46
C PHE A 125 0.56 1.61 -3.50
N ASP A 126 0.10 1.84 -2.27
CA ASP A 126 -0.10 0.80 -1.26
C ASP A 126 -1.05 -0.30 -1.73
N GLU A 127 -2.17 0.09 -2.36
CA GLU A 127 -3.12 -0.86 -2.93
C GLU A 127 -2.52 -1.68 -4.07
N SER A 128 -1.62 -1.09 -4.88
CA SER A 128 -0.91 -1.84 -5.93
C SER A 128 0.00 -2.92 -5.33
N GLU A 129 0.72 -2.58 -4.26
CA GLU A 129 1.54 -3.55 -3.53
C GLU A 129 0.68 -4.67 -2.93
N VAL A 130 -0.46 -4.33 -2.32
CA VAL A 130 -1.41 -5.33 -1.79
C VAL A 130 -1.95 -6.24 -2.90
N ARG A 131 -2.27 -5.69 -4.08
CA ARG A 131 -2.70 -6.50 -5.24
C ARG A 131 -1.63 -7.50 -5.67
N LYS A 132 -0.34 -7.15 -5.61
CA LYS A 132 0.76 -8.08 -5.91
C LYS A 132 0.79 -9.25 -4.91
N ILE A 133 0.64 -8.97 -3.62
CA ILE A 133 0.55 -10.01 -2.57
C ILE A 133 -0.64 -10.94 -2.83
N ILE A 134 -1.82 -10.38 -3.09
CA ILE A 134 -3.05 -11.16 -3.35
C ILE A 134 -2.88 -12.06 -4.58
N ARG A 135 -2.23 -11.59 -5.65
CA ARG A 135 -1.91 -12.42 -6.83
C ARG A 135 -1.03 -13.62 -6.45
N GLY A 136 -0.03 -13.42 -5.60
CA GLY A 136 0.80 -14.49 -5.05
C GLY A 136 -0.03 -15.52 -4.27
N CYS A 137 -0.91 -15.07 -3.38
CA CYS A 137 -1.81 -15.94 -2.63
C CYS A 137 -2.73 -16.75 -3.55
N ARG A 138 -3.28 -16.12 -4.59
CA ARG A 138 -4.12 -16.80 -5.59
C ARG A 138 -3.35 -17.87 -6.35
N LYS A 139 -2.08 -17.63 -6.69
CA LYS A 139 -1.24 -18.67 -7.29
C LYS A 139 -1.07 -19.88 -6.40
N VAL A 140 -0.87 -19.70 -5.09
CA VAL A 140 -0.84 -20.83 -4.14
C VAL A 140 -2.17 -21.58 -4.14
N LEU A 141 -3.31 -20.88 -4.14
CA LEU A 141 -4.64 -21.51 -4.23
C LEU A 141 -4.83 -22.29 -5.53
N ASP A 142 -4.39 -21.75 -6.66
CA ASP A 142 -4.45 -22.42 -7.97
C ASP A 142 -3.63 -23.73 -7.95
N TYR A 143 -2.44 -23.74 -7.32
CA TYR A 143 -1.65 -24.96 -7.14
C TYR A 143 -2.36 -25.97 -6.23
N LEU A 144 -2.90 -25.52 -5.10
CA LEU A 144 -3.61 -26.40 -4.16
C LEU A 144 -4.83 -27.10 -4.81
N ALA A 145 -5.50 -26.46 -5.77
CA ALA A 145 -6.60 -27.08 -6.51
C ALA A 145 -6.18 -28.30 -7.35
N VAL A 146 -4.88 -28.43 -7.68
CA VAL A 146 -4.34 -29.58 -8.43
C VAL A 146 -3.95 -30.72 -7.48
N ALA A 147 -3.91 -30.50 -6.16
CA ALA A 147 -3.47 -31.51 -5.20
C ALA A 147 -4.33 -32.80 -5.26
N GLU A 148 -5.63 -32.68 -5.54
CA GLU A 148 -6.58 -33.80 -5.57
C GLU A 148 -6.34 -34.80 -6.72
N VAL A 149 -5.65 -34.40 -7.79
CA VAL A 149 -5.42 -35.24 -8.97
C VAL A 149 -4.01 -35.87 -9.01
N ILE A 150 -3.24 -35.74 -7.93
CA ILE A 150 -1.88 -36.27 -7.84
C ILE A 150 -1.92 -37.73 -7.38
N GLU A 151 -1.53 -38.65 -8.28
CA GLU A 151 -1.61 -40.10 -8.03
C GLU A 151 -0.24 -40.81 -8.01
N SER A 152 0.86 -40.09 -8.27
CA SER A 152 2.21 -40.67 -8.30
C SER A 152 3.22 -39.90 -7.45
N ILE A 153 4.25 -40.59 -6.97
CA ILE A 153 5.32 -39.98 -6.16
C ILE A 153 6.15 -38.98 -7.00
N ASP A 154 6.32 -39.25 -8.30
CA ASP A 154 7.03 -38.34 -9.20
C ASP A 154 6.24 -37.04 -9.40
N ASP A 155 4.90 -37.13 -9.57
CA ASP A 155 4.03 -35.96 -9.68
C ASP A 155 3.97 -35.18 -8.36
N LEU A 156 3.94 -35.88 -7.21
CA LEU A 156 4.03 -35.25 -5.90
C LEU A 156 5.36 -34.49 -5.74
N ALA A 157 6.48 -35.08 -6.16
CA ALA A 157 7.78 -34.43 -6.09
C ALA A 157 7.81 -33.15 -6.96
N GLN A 158 7.21 -33.20 -8.15
CA GLN A 158 7.09 -32.04 -9.02
C GLN A 158 6.16 -30.96 -8.43
N PHE A 159 5.02 -31.35 -7.86
CA PHE A 159 4.12 -30.44 -7.14
C PHE A 159 4.82 -29.72 -5.98
N VAL A 160 5.54 -30.46 -5.13
CA VAL A 160 6.31 -29.87 -4.02
C VAL A 160 7.34 -28.87 -4.54
N LYS A 161 8.05 -29.23 -5.60
CA LYS A 161 9.06 -28.37 -6.24
C LYS A 161 8.46 -27.07 -6.77
N ASP A 162 7.25 -27.12 -7.31
CA ASP A 162 6.57 -25.96 -7.90
C ASP A 162 5.89 -25.08 -6.86
N ILE A 163 5.25 -25.64 -5.84
CA ILE A 163 4.49 -24.88 -4.83
C ILE A 163 5.39 -24.24 -3.75
N THR A 164 6.51 -24.87 -3.39
CA THR A 164 7.39 -24.41 -2.30
C THR A 164 7.93 -22.99 -2.49
N PRO A 165 8.39 -22.57 -3.70
CA PRO A 165 8.79 -21.19 -3.96
C PRO A 165 7.65 -20.19 -3.75
N TRP A 166 6.42 -20.53 -4.15
CA TRP A 166 5.25 -19.66 -3.99
C TRP A 166 4.82 -19.52 -2.54
N LEU A 167 4.80 -20.62 -1.78
CA LEU A 167 4.55 -20.58 -0.34
C LEU A 167 5.59 -19.71 0.37
N SER A 168 6.87 -19.90 0.06
CA SER A 168 7.97 -19.12 0.64
C SER A 168 7.83 -17.63 0.32
N ARG A 169 7.51 -17.29 -0.94
CA ARG A 169 7.29 -15.92 -1.38
C ARG A 169 6.11 -15.27 -0.68
N VAL A 170 4.94 -15.92 -0.68
CA VAL A 170 3.73 -15.41 -0.02
C VAL A 170 3.96 -15.24 1.48
N SER A 171 4.63 -16.20 2.13
CA SER A 171 4.97 -16.07 3.54
C SER A 171 5.85 -14.85 3.82
N SER A 172 6.85 -14.60 2.98
CA SER A 172 7.70 -13.41 3.12
C SER A 172 6.92 -12.12 2.86
N ASP A 173 6.14 -12.07 1.79
CA ASP A 173 5.39 -10.87 1.38
C ASP A 173 4.35 -10.48 2.44
N VAL A 174 3.61 -11.45 2.98
CA VAL A 174 2.64 -11.21 4.07
C VAL A 174 3.34 -10.87 5.38
N SER A 175 4.50 -11.46 5.67
CA SER A 175 5.32 -11.12 6.86
C SER A 175 5.81 -9.67 6.80
N ASN A 176 6.28 -9.22 5.63
CA ASN A 176 6.66 -7.83 5.41
C ASN A 176 5.44 -6.91 5.53
N ARG A 177 4.30 -7.30 4.96
CA ARG A 177 3.07 -6.51 5.03
C ARG A 177 2.59 -6.32 6.46
N GLN A 178 2.54 -7.37 7.29
CA GLN A 178 2.09 -7.20 8.69
C GLN A 178 3.01 -6.32 9.50
N ALA A 179 4.31 -6.26 9.17
CA ALA A 179 5.26 -5.42 9.88
C ALA A 179 5.00 -3.92 9.63
N GLU A 180 4.44 -3.60 8.46
CA GLU A 180 4.09 -2.23 8.05
C GLU A 180 2.72 -1.76 8.56
N LEU A 181 1.80 -2.66 8.92
CA LEU A 181 0.46 -2.25 9.38
C LEU A 181 0.54 -1.54 10.74
N THR A 182 -0.31 -0.52 10.91
CA THR A 182 -0.48 0.19 12.19
C THR A 182 -1.52 -0.49 13.08
N HIS A 183 -2.53 -1.13 12.49
CA HIS A 183 -3.64 -1.74 13.22
C HIS A 183 -3.29 -3.13 13.76
N GLN A 184 -3.07 -3.24 15.07
CA GLN A 184 -2.58 -4.45 15.74
C GLN A 184 -3.43 -5.71 15.45
N VAL A 185 -4.76 -5.59 15.47
CA VAL A 185 -5.66 -6.73 15.23
C VAL A 185 -5.44 -7.34 13.84
N HIS A 186 -5.19 -6.51 12.82
CA HIS A 186 -4.93 -7.00 11.46
C HIS A 186 -3.59 -7.73 11.39
N ARG A 187 -2.57 -7.23 12.09
CA ARG A 187 -1.26 -7.88 12.20
C ARG A 187 -1.38 -9.26 12.80
N ASP A 188 -2.08 -9.36 13.92
CA ASP A 188 -2.25 -10.62 14.65
C ASP A 188 -3.04 -11.66 13.83
N ILE A 189 -3.99 -11.22 12.99
CA ILE A 189 -4.66 -12.12 12.04
C ILE A 189 -3.65 -12.65 11.02
N LEU A 190 -2.88 -11.78 10.37
CA LEU A 190 -1.91 -12.20 9.34
C LEU A 190 -0.81 -13.11 9.91
N CYS A 191 -0.29 -12.82 11.11
CA CYS A 191 0.68 -13.69 11.79
C CYS A 191 0.12 -15.09 12.04
N ARG A 192 -1.10 -15.20 12.56
CA ARG A 192 -1.74 -16.50 12.79
C ARG A 192 -1.94 -17.28 11.49
N CYS A 193 -2.36 -16.61 10.40
CA CYS A 193 -2.48 -17.25 9.09
C CYS A 193 -1.14 -17.76 8.56
N LEU A 194 -0.05 -17.02 8.76
CA LEU A 194 1.31 -17.46 8.41
C LEU A 194 1.73 -18.71 9.18
N ASP A 195 1.47 -18.75 10.49
CA ASP A 195 1.78 -19.91 11.33
C ASP A 195 0.97 -21.15 10.91
N GLN A 196 -0.29 -20.96 10.52
CA GLN A 196 -1.12 -22.02 9.95
C GLN A 196 -0.54 -22.55 8.63
N ILE A 197 -0.15 -21.69 7.70
CA ILE A 197 0.47 -22.11 6.44
C ILE A 197 1.73 -22.93 6.73
N ARG A 198 2.59 -22.46 7.64
CA ARG A 198 3.83 -23.15 8.00
C ARG A 198 3.58 -24.54 8.61
N THR A 199 2.51 -24.67 9.39
CA THR A 199 2.13 -25.92 10.07
C THR A 199 1.46 -26.90 9.10
N LEU A 200 0.52 -26.42 8.28
CA LEU A 200 -0.30 -27.26 7.40
C LEU A 200 0.42 -27.68 6.12
N SER A 201 1.36 -26.87 5.61
CA SER A 201 2.10 -27.22 4.38
C SER A 201 2.78 -28.60 4.44
N PRO A 202 3.61 -28.94 5.46
CA PRO A 202 4.22 -30.27 5.54
C PRO A 202 3.19 -31.37 5.83
N ILE A 203 2.12 -31.07 6.57
CA ILE A 203 1.05 -32.03 6.87
C ILE A 203 0.36 -32.45 5.57
N LEU A 204 0.02 -31.49 4.69
CA LEU A 204 -0.55 -31.76 3.38
C LEU A 204 0.34 -32.67 2.54
N ILE A 205 1.64 -32.36 2.44
CA ILE A 205 2.58 -33.18 1.66
C ILE A 205 2.68 -34.61 2.23
N CYS A 206 2.66 -34.76 3.55
CA CYS A 206 2.64 -36.08 4.19
C CYS A 206 1.33 -36.83 3.89
N ALA A 207 0.17 -36.17 3.98
CA ALA A 207 -1.13 -36.77 3.67
C ALA A 207 -1.20 -37.26 2.22
N MET A 208 -0.80 -36.42 1.25
CA MET A 208 -0.71 -36.79 -0.17
C MET A 208 0.21 -37.98 -0.40
N LYS A 209 1.37 -38.02 0.26
CA LYS A 209 2.30 -39.15 0.15
C LYS A 209 1.68 -40.45 0.66
N ILE A 210 1.00 -40.41 1.80
CA ILE A 210 0.31 -41.58 2.39
C ILE A 210 -0.80 -42.05 1.46
N PHE A 211 -1.61 -41.13 0.91
CA PHE A 211 -2.66 -41.44 -0.05
C PHE A 211 -2.13 -42.20 -1.27
N ILE A 212 -1.05 -41.70 -1.88
CA ILE A 212 -0.42 -42.34 -3.05
C ILE A 212 0.10 -43.75 -2.70
N GLN A 213 0.73 -43.91 -1.54
CA GLN A 213 1.27 -45.21 -1.10
C GLN A 213 0.16 -46.25 -0.86
N ILE A 214 -0.94 -45.86 -0.22
CA ILE A 214 -2.10 -46.75 0.01
C ILE A 214 -2.77 -47.16 -1.31
N GLY A 215 -2.88 -46.20 -2.26
CA GLY A 215 -3.45 -46.45 -3.58
C GLY A 215 -2.65 -47.47 -4.41
N GLN A 216 -1.31 -47.46 -4.30
CA GLN A 216 -0.45 -48.43 -4.98
C GLN A 216 -0.59 -49.85 -4.45
N ASP A 217 -0.84 -50.00 -3.13
CA ASP A 217 -0.95 -51.31 -2.48
C ASP A 217 -2.37 -51.92 -2.53
N GLN A 218 -3.36 -51.26 -3.17
CA GLN A 218 -4.79 -51.66 -3.19
C GLN A 218 -5.36 -51.98 -1.80
N GLN A 219 -4.89 -51.28 -0.77
CA GLN A 219 -5.24 -51.56 0.62
C GLN A 219 -6.55 -50.89 1.06
N ARG A 220 -7.19 -51.47 2.10
CA ARG A 220 -8.26 -50.80 2.85
C ARG A 220 -7.71 -49.51 3.48
N GLY A 221 -8.41 -48.39 3.30
CA GLY A 221 -8.02 -47.10 3.90
C GLY A 221 -7.90 -45.95 2.88
N GLN A 222 -8.05 -46.21 1.58
CA GLN A 222 -7.95 -45.17 0.55
C GLN A 222 -8.98 -44.03 0.71
N ALA A 223 -10.20 -44.34 1.15
CA ALA A 223 -11.24 -43.34 1.41
C ALA A 223 -10.89 -42.43 2.60
N GLU A 224 -10.32 -43.00 3.68
CA GLU A 224 -9.88 -42.25 4.85
C GLU A 224 -8.65 -41.38 4.52
N ALA A 225 -7.73 -41.87 3.69
CA ALA A 225 -6.58 -41.11 3.23
C ALA A 225 -6.94 -39.97 2.25
N ALA A 226 -8.07 -40.07 1.54
CA ALA A 226 -8.57 -39.00 0.68
C ALA A 226 -9.34 -37.92 1.46
N GLU A 227 -9.96 -38.27 2.59
CA GLU A 227 -10.67 -37.33 3.46
C GLU A 227 -9.73 -36.47 4.31
N ASN A 228 -8.57 -37.00 4.67
CA ASN A 228 -7.53 -36.34 5.48
C ASN A 228 -6.60 -35.44 4.66
#